data_AF-A0A382ZME5-F1
#
_entry.id   AF-A0A382ZME5-F1
#
_cell.length_a   1.000
_cell.length_b   1.000
_cell.length_c   1.000
_cell.angle_alpha   90.00
_cell.angle_beta   90.00
_cell.angle_gamma   90.00
#
_symmetry.space_group_name_H-M   'P 1'
#
loop_
_entity.id
_entity.type
_entity.pdbx_description
1 polymer ?
#
loop_
_entity_poly.entity_id
_entity_poly.type
_entity_poly.pdbx_seq_one_letter_code
_entity_poly.pdbx_strand_id
1 'polypeptide(L)'
;MHNKLNFNFLYLLASVLIISSYFLGFHLNEDAAGGGKSDLYGHEWGNIQLFLNSKLSSALTDIRYESSRTPLYLIINKFNPFVRNIEEFRISYLFFSAMIPIIFFIFLIKNFKSNNFNILIFLSCILMLSPYFRTSAFWANQENVAIFFLLLTLITATDLSKLSYKNSNKKYYFFAILTAFLSFLS
;
A
#
# COMPACT_ATOMS: atom_id res chain seq x y z
N MET A 1 30.23 -6.12 -34.08
CA MET A 1 29.49 -5.02 -33.41
C MET A 1 28.72 -5.61 -32.24
N HIS A 2 29.23 -5.45 -31.01
CA HIS A 2 28.44 -5.81 -29.83
C HIS A 2 27.35 -4.75 -29.66
N ASN A 3 26.09 -5.11 -29.90
CA ASN A 3 24.95 -4.31 -29.48
C ASN A 3 25.04 -4.17 -27.95
N LYS A 4 25.56 -3.02 -27.47
CA LYS A 4 25.46 -2.67 -26.06
C LYS A 4 23.98 -2.54 -25.74
N LEU A 5 23.46 -3.50 -24.96
CA LEU A 5 22.11 -3.43 -24.41
C LEU A 5 21.93 -2.06 -23.75
N ASN A 6 20.88 -1.34 -24.16
CA ASN A 6 20.54 -0.08 -23.52
C ASN A 6 19.85 -0.38 -22.18
N PHE A 7 20.60 -0.33 -21.08
CA PHE A 7 20.10 -0.61 -19.74
C PHE A 7 18.86 0.22 -19.37
N ASN A 8 18.73 1.45 -19.88
CA ASN A 8 17.55 2.29 -19.64
C ASN A 8 16.28 1.70 -20.26
N PHE A 9 16.40 1.11 -21.45
CA PHE A 9 15.32 0.43 -22.12
C PHE A 9 14.94 -0.85 -21.36
N LEU A 10 15.93 -1.60 -20.87
CA LEU A 10 15.68 -2.82 -20.08
C LEU A 10 14.92 -2.52 -18.78
N TYR A 11 15.29 -1.48 -18.03
CA TYR A 11 14.55 -1.10 -16.81
C TYR A 11 13.11 -0.72 -17.10
N LEU A 12 12.88 0.05 -18.17
CA LEU A 12 11.53 0.44 -18.58
C LEU A 12 10.70 -0.78 -19.00
N LEU A 13 11.26 -1.65 -19.84
CA LEU A 13 10.62 -2.88 -20.29
C LEU A 13 10.26 -3.79 -19.10
N ALA A 14 11.21 -3.98 -18.17
CA ALA A 14 10.97 -4.78 -16.97
C ALA A 14 9.85 -4.18 -16.10
N SER A 15 9.82 -2.86 -15.93
CA SER A 15 8.75 -2.17 -15.19
C SER A 15 7.38 -2.41 -15.82
N VAL A 16 7.28 -2.30 -17.15
CA VAL A 16 6.03 -2.57 -17.89
C VAL A 16 5.59 -4.03 -17.68
N LEU A 17 6.51 -4.99 -17.81
CA LEU A 17 6.21 -6.41 -17.61
C LEU A 17 5.73 -6.71 -16.18
N ILE A 18 6.33 -6.09 -15.16
CA ILE A 18 5.91 -6.25 -13.77
C ILE A 18 4.49 -5.72 -13.57
N ILE A 19 4.20 -4.52 -14.08
CA ILE A 19 2.87 -3.90 -13.98
C ILE A 19 1.83 -4.76 -14.71
N SER A 20 2.11 -5.20 -15.93
CA SER A 20 1.22 -6.09 -16.68
C SER A 20 0.98 -7.40 -15.93
N SER A 21 2.03 -8.01 -15.38
CA SER A 21 1.94 -9.24 -14.60
C SER A 21 1.08 -9.08 -13.34
N TYR A 22 1.13 -7.93 -12.68
CA TYR A 22 0.29 -7.65 -11.51
C TYR A 22 -1.20 -7.62 -11.86
N PHE A 23 -1.60 -6.92 -12.93
CA PHE A 23 -3.01 -6.90 -13.35
C PHE A 23 -3.47 -8.27 -13.88
N LEU A 24 -2.59 -9.01 -14.57
CA LEU A 24 -2.87 -10.39 -14.97
C LEU A 24 -3.05 -11.32 -13.76
N GLY A 25 -2.22 -11.19 -12.72
CA GLY A 25 -2.32 -11.97 -11.49
C GLY A 25 -3.68 -11.77 -10.80
N PHE A 26 -4.16 -10.52 -10.73
CA PHE A 26 -5.51 -10.23 -10.24
C PHE A 26 -6.59 -10.95 -11.07
N HIS A 27 -6.53 -10.83 -12.40
CA HIS A 27 -7.49 -11.46 -13.30
C HIS A 27 -7.52 -12.98 -13.16
N LEU A 28 -6.38 -13.61 -12.88
CA LEU A 28 -6.24 -15.04 -12.65
C LEU A 28 -6.61 -15.48 -11.22
N ASN A 29 -7.02 -14.55 -10.35
CA ASN A 29 -7.28 -14.81 -8.92
C ASN A 29 -6.07 -15.44 -8.21
N GLU A 30 -4.86 -14.92 -8.48
CA GLU A 30 -3.63 -15.36 -7.84
C GLU A 30 -3.70 -15.21 -6.30
N ASP A 31 -3.29 -16.23 -5.57
CA ASP A 31 -3.13 -16.23 -4.11
C ASP A 31 -1.76 -16.83 -3.77
N ALA A 32 -0.70 -16.11 -4.17
CA ALA A 32 0.66 -16.62 -4.12
C ALA A 32 1.19 -16.81 -2.69
N ALA A 33 0.60 -16.13 -1.70
CA ALA A 33 0.89 -16.36 -0.28
C ALA A 33 -0.02 -17.45 0.34
N GLY A 34 -1.08 -17.87 -0.36
CA GLY A 34 -1.87 -19.06 -0.06
C GLY A 34 -2.97 -18.90 1.01
N GLY A 35 -3.28 -17.66 1.42
CA GLY A 35 -4.24 -17.38 2.50
C GLY A 35 -5.25 -16.27 2.20
N GLY A 36 -5.00 -15.43 1.18
CA GLY A 36 -5.80 -14.23 0.94
C GLY A 36 -7.28 -14.53 0.71
N LYS A 37 -7.58 -15.53 -0.12
CA LYS A 37 -8.97 -15.90 -0.40
C LYS A 37 -9.69 -16.43 0.84
N SER A 38 -9.02 -17.29 1.61
CA SER A 38 -9.63 -17.88 2.82
C SER A 38 -9.90 -16.81 3.87
N ASP A 39 -8.93 -15.91 4.09
CA ASP A 39 -9.05 -14.82 5.07
C ASP A 39 -10.20 -13.87 4.72
N LEU A 40 -10.28 -13.46 3.44
CA LEU A 40 -11.32 -12.55 2.98
C LEU A 40 -12.72 -13.14 3.18
N TYR A 41 -12.96 -14.36 2.69
CA TYR A 41 -14.28 -14.98 2.71
C TYR A 41 -14.66 -15.53 4.09
N GLY A 42 -13.68 -16.01 4.85
CA GLY A 42 -13.89 -16.66 6.14
C GLY A 42 -14.00 -15.69 7.31
N HIS A 43 -13.26 -14.57 7.29
CA HIS A 43 -13.12 -13.68 8.44
C HIS A 43 -13.37 -12.21 8.10
N GLU A 44 -12.59 -11.64 7.16
CA GLU A 44 -12.56 -10.18 6.97
C GLU A 44 -13.86 -9.62 6.40
N TRP A 45 -14.53 -10.35 5.49
CA TRP A 45 -15.78 -9.87 4.91
C TRP A 45 -16.90 -9.69 5.95
N GLY A 46 -16.98 -10.59 6.93
CA GLY A 46 -17.93 -10.47 8.04
C GLY A 46 -17.69 -9.21 8.88
N ASN A 47 -16.43 -8.95 9.21
CA ASN A 47 -16.03 -7.74 9.94
C ASN A 47 -16.32 -6.46 9.15
N ILE A 48 -16.03 -6.45 7.84
CA ILE A 48 -16.33 -5.33 6.96
C ILE A 48 -17.83 -5.04 6.95
N GLN A 49 -18.67 -6.06 6.75
CA GLN A 49 -20.12 -5.91 6.76
C GLN A 49 -20.64 -5.43 8.12
N LEU A 50 -20.07 -5.91 9.22
CA LEU A 50 -20.39 -5.44 10.56
C LEU A 50 -20.09 -3.94 10.70
N PHE A 51 -18.89 -3.50 10.29
CA PHE A 51 -18.47 -2.10 10.39
C PHE A 51 -19.26 -1.18 9.47
N LEU A 52 -19.66 -1.63 8.28
CA LEU A 52 -20.50 -0.86 7.36
C LEU A 52 -21.89 -0.61 7.96
N ASN A 53 -22.52 -1.66 8.49
CA ASN A 53 -23.93 -1.65 8.88
C ASN A 53 -24.20 -1.19 10.32
N SER A 54 -23.15 -0.96 11.12
CA SER A 54 -23.29 -0.51 12.51
C SER A 54 -22.60 0.83 12.78
N LYS A 55 -22.93 1.47 13.90
CA LYS A 55 -22.15 2.63 14.39
C LYS A 55 -20.77 2.13 14.79
N LEU A 56 -19.73 2.94 14.59
CA LEU A 56 -18.35 2.52 14.86
C LEU A 56 -18.16 2.03 16.31
N SER A 57 -18.72 2.72 17.29
CA SER A 57 -18.65 2.32 18.69
C SER A 57 -19.30 0.96 18.95
N SER A 58 -20.42 0.67 18.28
CA SER A 58 -21.11 -0.61 18.39
C SER A 58 -20.33 -1.73 17.71
N ALA A 59 -19.74 -1.48 16.55
CA ALA A 59 -18.92 -2.45 15.81
C ALA A 59 -17.71 -2.92 16.64
N LEU A 60 -17.03 -1.98 17.31
CA LEU A 60 -15.82 -2.23 18.09
C LEU A 60 -16.06 -3.09 19.34
N THR A 61 -17.29 -3.12 19.85
CA THR A 61 -17.67 -3.89 21.05
C THR A 61 -18.59 -5.08 20.71
N ASP A 62 -18.82 -5.36 19.43
CA ASP A 62 -19.69 -6.45 19.00
C ASP A 62 -19.00 -7.79 19.25
N ILE A 63 -19.71 -8.76 19.81
CA ILE A 63 -19.15 -10.10 20.11
C ILE A 63 -18.77 -10.88 18.84
N ARG A 64 -19.32 -10.49 17.68
CA ARG A 64 -19.01 -11.07 16.37
C ARG A 64 -17.74 -10.50 15.74
N TYR A 65 -17.23 -9.37 16.26
CA TYR A 65 -15.99 -8.79 15.75
C TYR A 65 -14.81 -9.68 16.14
N GLU A 66 -14.22 -10.34 15.14
CA GLU A 66 -13.10 -11.25 15.34
C GLU A 66 -11.88 -10.74 14.58
N SER A 67 -10.91 -10.17 15.30
CA SER A 67 -9.65 -9.73 14.71
C SER A 67 -8.56 -9.67 15.77
N SER A 68 -7.35 -10.08 15.38
CA SER A 68 -6.13 -9.90 16.17
C SER A 68 -5.38 -8.61 15.84
N ARG A 69 -5.90 -7.80 14.90
CA ARG A 69 -5.25 -6.60 14.37
C ARG A 69 -6.03 -5.34 14.73
N THR A 70 -5.39 -4.18 14.61
CA THR A 70 -6.04 -2.90 14.89
C THR A 70 -7.21 -2.67 13.94
N PRO A 71 -8.31 -2.03 14.38
CA PRO A 71 -9.51 -1.87 13.56
C PRO A 71 -9.36 -0.80 12.45
N LEU A 72 -8.15 -0.25 12.24
CA LEU A 72 -7.90 0.83 11.29
C LEU A 72 -8.35 0.47 9.87
N TYR A 73 -7.99 -0.73 9.41
CA TYR A 73 -8.41 -1.26 8.11
C TYR A 73 -9.94 -1.23 7.94
N LEU A 74 -10.68 -1.66 8.98
CA LEU A 74 -12.14 -1.69 8.96
C LEU A 74 -12.75 -0.28 9.03
N ILE A 75 -12.13 0.61 9.81
CA ILE A 75 -12.53 2.02 9.90
C ILE A 75 -12.38 2.72 8.54
N ILE A 76 -11.24 2.51 7.86
CA ILE A 76 -11.01 3.07 6.52
C ILE A 76 -12.07 2.56 5.54
N ASN A 77 -12.33 1.25 5.57
CA ASN A 77 -13.27 0.63 4.64
C ASN A 77 -14.74 0.96 4.89
N LYS A 78 -15.10 1.41 6.10
CA LYS A 78 -16.43 1.97 6.35
C LYS A 78 -16.76 3.15 5.43
N PHE A 79 -15.74 3.89 4.97
CA PHE A 79 -15.89 5.04 4.08
C PHE A 79 -15.58 4.71 2.61
N ASN A 80 -15.25 3.47 2.29
CA ASN A 80 -14.97 3.05 0.92
C ASN A 80 -16.30 2.85 0.16
N PRO A 81 -16.53 3.55 -0.98
CA PRO A 81 -17.78 3.42 -1.73
C PRO A 81 -17.89 2.11 -2.53
N PHE A 82 -16.79 1.35 -2.67
CA PHE A 82 -16.70 0.14 -3.48
C PHE A 82 -16.77 -1.14 -2.65
N VAL A 83 -17.63 -1.18 -1.62
CA VAL A 83 -17.74 -2.34 -0.69
C VAL A 83 -19.12 -3.00 -0.78
N ARG A 84 -19.81 -2.84 -1.91
CA ARG A 84 -21.16 -3.40 -2.12
C ARG A 84 -21.13 -4.93 -2.25
N ASN A 85 -20.04 -5.47 -2.79
CA ASN A 85 -19.78 -6.90 -2.89
C ASN A 85 -18.25 -7.14 -2.86
N ILE A 86 -17.87 -8.42 -2.73
CA ILE A 86 -16.46 -8.82 -2.60
C ILE A 86 -15.64 -8.42 -3.82
N GLU A 87 -16.18 -8.52 -5.04
CA GLU A 87 -15.43 -8.21 -6.26
C GLU A 87 -15.15 -6.71 -6.41
N GLU A 88 -16.14 -5.86 -6.15
CA GLU A 88 -15.92 -4.40 -6.10
C GLU A 88 -14.88 -4.03 -5.03
N PHE A 89 -14.92 -4.73 -3.89
CA PHE A 89 -13.99 -4.50 -2.81
C PHE A 89 -12.56 -4.86 -3.20
N ARG A 90 -12.38 -6.04 -3.82
CA ARG A 90 -11.10 -6.50 -4.37
C ARG A 90 -10.56 -5.55 -5.44
N ILE A 91 -11.41 -5.06 -6.34
CA ILE A 91 -11.03 -4.07 -7.37
C ILE A 91 -10.57 -2.76 -6.71
N SER A 92 -11.26 -2.30 -5.66
CA SER A 92 -10.85 -1.08 -4.94
C SER A 92 -9.45 -1.23 -4.34
N TYR A 93 -9.13 -2.40 -3.78
CA TYR A 93 -7.83 -2.70 -3.20
C TYR A 93 -6.72 -2.92 -4.23
N LEU A 94 -7.05 -3.46 -5.40
CA LEU A 94 -6.13 -3.58 -6.53
C LEU A 94 -5.59 -2.20 -6.93
N PHE A 95 -6.48 -1.21 -7.07
CA PHE A 95 -6.12 0.15 -7.44
C PHE A 95 -5.47 0.92 -6.29
N PHE A 96 -5.95 0.78 -5.06
CA PHE A 96 -5.28 1.34 -3.88
C PHE A 96 -3.83 0.85 -3.78
N SER A 97 -3.62 -0.45 -3.90
CA SER A 97 -2.28 -1.05 -3.81
C SER A 97 -1.40 -0.63 -4.98
N ALA A 98 -1.96 -0.39 -6.17
CA ALA A 98 -1.21 0.16 -7.30
C ALA A 98 -0.66 1.59 -7.05
N MET A 99 -1.19 2.34 -6.06
CA MET A 99 -0.62 3.62 -5.65
C MET A 99 0.66 3.47 -4.81
N ILE A 100 0.88 2.33 -4.17
CA ILE A 100 2.03 2.10 -3.27
C ILE A 100 3.37 2.20 -4.03
N PRO A 101 3.57 1.55 -5.19
CA PRO A 101 4.76 1.76 -6.02
C PRO A 101 4.98 3.22 -6.45
N ILE A 102 3.92 4.01 -6.63
CA ILE A 102 4.02 5.43 -6.96
C ILE A 102 4.57 6.21 -5.77
N ILE A 103 4.05 5.94 -4.57
CA ILE A 103 4.54 6.57 -3.33
C ILE A 103 5.99 6.14 -3.06
N PHE A 104 6.32 4.86 -3.29
CA PHE A 104 7.68 4.38 -3.13
C PHE A 104 8.63 5.07 -4.12
N PHE A 105 8.19 5.30 -5.37
CA PHE A 105 8.96 6.09 -6.34
C PHE A 105 9.23 7.53 -5.86
N ILE A 106 8.25 8.21 -5.26
CA ILE A 106 8.43 9.55 -4.67
C ILE A 106 9.49 9.50 -3.55
N PHE A 107 9.42 8.49 -2.67
CA PHE A 107 10.43 8.28 -1.65
C PHE A 107 11.83 8.09 -2.25
N LEU A 108 11.96 7.28 -3.32
CA LEU A 108 13.23 7.04 -3.99
C LEU A 108 13.82 8.33 -4.57
N ILE A 109 13.05 9.14 -5.31
CA ILE A 109 13.54 10.40 -5.88
C ILE A 109 14.02 11.37 -4.78
N LYS A 110 13.33 11.40 -3.64
CA LYS A 110 13.70 12.29 -2.53
C LYS A 110 15.05 11.95 -1.88
N ASN A 111 15.48 10.69 -1.97
CA ASN A 111 16.63 10.16 -1.25
C ASN A 111 17.82 9.86 -2.16
N PHE A 112 17.57 9.52 -3.43
CA PHE A 112 18.60 9.16 -4.37
C PHE A 112 18.78 10.23 -5.45
N LYS A 113 19.98 10.81 -5.53
CA LYS A 113 20.42 11.67 -6.63
C LYS A 113 20.76 10.83 -7.87
N SER A 114 19.80 10.05 -8.37
CA SER A 114 19.98 9.25 -9.58
C SER A 114 19.75 10.12 -10.82
N ASN A 115 20.68 10.07 -11.79
CA ASN A 115 20.47 10.67 -13.10
C ASN A 115 19.52 9.83 -13.99
N ASN A 116 19.21 8.61 -13.58
CA ASN A 116 18.37 7.69 -14.33
C ASN A 116 17.05 7.45 -13.58
N PHE A 117 15.94 7.99 -14.09
CA PHE A 117 14.63 7.76 -13.51
C PHE A 117 14.10 6.35 -13.78
N ASN A 118 14.52 5.70 -14.87
CA ASN A 118 14.01 4.39 -15.26
C ASN A 118 14.39 3.31 -14.24
N ILE A 119 15.59 3.39 -13.65
CA ILE A 119 15.98 2.47 -12.57
C ILE A 119 15.14 2.71 -11.30
N LEU A 120 14.77 3.96 -10.99
CA LEU A 120 13.94 4.26 -9.82
C LEU A 120 12.50 3.76 -10.01
N ILE A 121 11.95 3.90 -11.23
CA ILE A 121 10.65 3.31 -11.60
C ILE A 121 10.71 1.78 -11.47
N PHE A 122 11.75 1.16 -12.02
CA PHE A 122 11.93 -0.29 -11.90
C PHE A 122 12.00 -0.74 -10.45
N LEU A 123 12.83 -0.08 -9.63
CA LEU A 123 12.95 -0.39 -8.20
C LEU A 123 11.63 -0.23 -7.46
N SER A 124 10.81 0.76 -7.81
CA SER A 124 9.52 0.94 -7.15
C SER A 124 8.52 -0.16 -7.51
N CYS A 125 8.55 -0.62 -8.76
CA CYS A 125 7.71 -1.73 -9.23
C CYS A 125 8.08 -3.08 -8.61
N ILE A 126 9.30 -3.29 -8.08
CA ILE A 126 9.71 -4.57 -7.46
C ILE A 126 8.75 -5.00 -6.34
N LEU A 127 8.14 -4.05 -5.60
CA LEU A 127 7.13 -4.37 -4.59
C LEU A 127 5.97 -5.20 -5.16
N MET A 128 5.57 -4.94 -6.41
CA MET A 128 4.47 -5.64 -7.10
C MET A 128 4.83 -7.08 -7.51
N LEU A 129 6.10 -7.49 -7.40
CA LEU A 129 6.52 -8.88 -7.58
C LEU A 129 6.40 -9.71 -6.31
N SER A 130 6.28 -9.07 -5.14
CA SER A 130 6.20 -9.79 -3.87
C SER A 130 4.91 -10.62 -3.79
N PRO A 131 4.98 -11.94 -3.51
CA PRO A 131 3.80 -12.79 -3.34
C PRO A 131 2.83 -12.28 -2.27
N TYR A 132 3.37 -11.72 -1.19
CA TYR A 132 2.58 -11.12 -0.10
C TYR A 132 1.87 -9.85 -0.56
N PHE A 133 2.58 -8.95 -1.25
CA PHE A 133 1.99 -7.71 -1.75
C PHE A 133 0.85 -7.99 -2.74
N ARG A 134 1.06 -8.95 -3.63
CA ARG A 134 0.06 -9.41 -4.61
C ARG A 134 -1.16 -10.00 -3.95
N THR A 135 -0.96 -10.96 -3.06
CA THR A 135 -2.06 -11.61 -2.34
C THR A 135 -2.87 -10.57 -1.57
N SER A 136 -2.20 -9.64 -0.88
CA SER A 136 -2.85 -8.56 -0.14
C SER A 136 -3.62 -7.61 -1.05
N ALA A 137 -3.05 -7.27 -2.22
CA ALA A 137 -3.72 -6.44 -3.21
C ALA A 137 -4.94 -7.12 -3.85
N PHE A 138 -4.86 -8.42 -4.13
CA PHE A 138 -5.87 -9.14 -4.90
C PHE A 138 -7.02 -9.66 -4.06
N TRP A 139 -6.76 -9.94 -2.78
CA TRP A 139 -7.76 -10.39 -1.82
C TRP A 139 -8.10 -9.34 -0.77
N ALA A 140 -7.72 -8.09 -1.03
CA ALA A 140 -8.05 -6.93 -0.22
C ALA A 140 -7.62 -7.04 1.25
N ASN A 141 -6.50 -7.70 1.53
CA ASN A 141 -6.00 -7.79 2.90
C ASN A 141 -5.37 -6.46 3.36
N GLN A 142 -5.08 -6.38 4.65
CA GLN A 142 -4.68 -5.14 5.32
C GLN A 142 -3.18 -4.82 5.26
N GLU A 143 -2.31 -5.75 4.85
CA GLU A 143 -0.85 -5.55 4.86
C GLU A 143 -0.42 -4.41 3.93
N ASN A 144 -1.07 -4.25 2.78
CA ASN A 144 -0.77 -3.15 1.88
C ASN A 144 -1.12 -1.78 2.47
N VAL A 145 -2.10 -1.70 3.38
CA VAL A 145 -2.40 -0.46 4.13
C VAL A 145 -1.23 -0.10 5.06
N ALA A 146 -0.65 -1.09 5.74
CA ALA A 146 0.54 -0.89 6.57
C ALA A 146 1.74 -0.42 5.75
N ILE A 147 2.01 -1.04 4.59
CA ILE A 147 3.08 -0.63 3.67
C ILE A 147 2.87 0.80 3.18
N PHE A 148 1.63 1.17 2.87
CA PHE A 148 1.28 2.53 2.47
C PHE A 148 1.65 3.55 3.56
N PHE A 149 1.25 3.33 4.81
CA PHE A 149 1.57 4.24 5.92
C PHE A 149 3.06 4.24 6.27
N LEU A 150 3.75 3.10 6.16
CA LEU A 150 5.19 3.02 6.33
C LEU A 150 5.92 3.91 5.31
N LEU A 151 5.54 3.86 4.04
CA LEU A 151 6.16 4.71 3.01
C LEU A 151 5.87 6.20 3.25
N LEU A 152 4.65 6.55 3.65
CA LEU A 152 4.33 7.93 4.02
C LEU A 152 5.19 8.40 5.21
N THR A 153 5.37 7.55 6.22
CA THR A 153 6.25 7.81 7.37
C THR A 153 7.68 8.07 6.92
N LEU A 154 8.20 7.23 6.04
CA LEU A 154 9.56 7.39 5.50
C LEU A 154 9.69 8.70 4.72
N ILE A 155 8.69 9.08 3.91
CA ILE A 155 8.70 10.35 3.19
C ILE A 155 8.71 11.53 4.16
N THR A 156 7.81 11.56 5.16
CA THR A 156 7.74 12.68 6.11
C THR A 156 8.98 12.74 7.00
N ALA A 157 9.56 11.58 7.35
CA ALA A 157 10.84 11.51 8.07
C ALA A 157 11.99 12.11 7.25
N THR A 158 12.01 11.88 5.93
CA THR A 158 13.04 12.47 5.04
C THR A 158 12.87 13.97 4.83
N ASP A 159 11.64 14.49 4.94
CA ASP A 159 11.39 15.93 4.94
C ASP A 159 11.80 16.54 6.27
N LEU A 160 11.48 15.86 7.39
CA LEU A 160 11.86 16.29 8.73
C LEU A 160 13.38 16.40 8.89
N SER A 161 14.14 15.42 8.39
CA SER A 161 15.61 15.41 8.49
C SER A 161 16.29 16.54 7.71
N LYS A 162 15.62 17.11 6.69
CA LYS A 162 16.10 18.26 5.91
C LYS A 162 15.75 19.60 6.57
N LEU A 163 14.86 19.64 7.56
CA LEU A 163 14.46 20.87 8.23
C LEU A 163 15.42 21.25 9.36
N SER A 164 15.76 22.53 9.42
CA SER A 164 16.46 23.12 10.57
C SER A 164 15.44 23.58 11.62
N TYR A 165 15.53 23.02 12.83
CA TYR A 165 14.73 23.43 13.98
C TYR A 165 14.85 24.94 14.24
N LYS A 166 16.08 25.47 14.20
CA LYS A 166 16.40 26.87 14.52
C LYS A 166 15.78 27.85 13.52
N ASN A 167 15.66 27.47 12.25
CA ASN A 167 15.13 28.34 11.20
C ASN A 167 13.61 28.18 10.97
N SER A 168 13.01 27.04 11.36
CA SER A 168 11.66 26.69 10.94
C SER A 168 10.85 25.89 11.97
N ASN A 169 10.89 26.32 13.23
CA ASN A 169 10.36 25.61 14.39
C ASN A 169 8.92 25.05 14.21
N LYS A 170 7.96 25.86 13.73
CA LYS A 170 6.57 25.39 13.51
C LYS A 170 6.47 24.26 12.48
N LYS A 171 7.23 24.34 11.39
CA LYS A 171 7.27 23.29 10.34
C LYS A 171 7.90 22.02 10.89
N TYR A 172 8.99 22.15 11.66
CA TYR A 172 9.65 21.02 12.29
C TYR A 172 8.68 20.22 13.19
N TYR A 173 7.98 20.89 14.12
CA TYR A 173 7.00 20.21 14.98
C TYR A 173 5.87 19.57 14.18
N PHE A 174 5.36 20.25 13.15
CA PHE A 174 4.32 19.69 12.29
C PHE A 174 4.77 18.37 11.63
N PHE A 175 5.95 18.34 11.00
CA PHE A 175 6.47 17.13 10.36
C PHE A 175 6.84 16.03 11.37
N ALA A 176 7.29 16.40 12.58
CA ALA A 176 7.56 15.44 13.65
C ALA A 176 6.27 14.74 14.13
N ILE A 177 5.22 15.50 14.41
CA ILE A 177 3.90 14.97 14.81
C ILE A 177 3.32 14.12 13.67
N LEU A 178 3.40 14.61 12.44
CA LEU A 178 2.90 13.88 11.27
C LEU A 178 3.63 12.54 11.08
N THR A 179 4.96 12.52 11.23
CA THR A 179 5.75 11.29 11.13
C THR A 179 5.39 10.30 12.24
N ALA A 180 5.26 10.77 13.48
CA ALA A 180 4.84 9.93 14.59
C ALA A 180 3.42 9.34 14.38
N PHE A 181 2.48 10.17 13.93
CA PHE A 181 1.11 9.73 13.64
C PHE A 181 1.06 8.68 12.52
N LEU A 182 1.77 8.90 11.41
CA LEU A 182 1.82 7.94 10.31
C LEU A 182 2.51 6.63 10.73
N SER A 183 3.56 6.71 11.55
CA SER A 183 4.27 5.52 12.05
C SER A 183 3.42 4.66 12.99
N PHE A 184 2.43 5.27 13.65
CA PHE A 184 1.47 4.54 14.47
C PHE A 184 0.43 3.80 13.60
N LEU A 185 0.20 4.24 12.37
CA LEU A 185 -0.75 3.65 11.43
C LEU A 185 -0.14 2.55 10.55
N SER A 186 1.19 2.45 10.49
CA SER A 186 1.93 1.40 9.78
C SER A 186 2.07 0.14 10.62
#